data_AF-A0A1G6MRW0-F1
#
_entry.id   AF-A0A1G6MRW0-F1
#
_cell.length_a   1.000
_cell.length_b   1.000
_cell.length_c   1.000
_cell.angle_alpha   90.00
_cell.angle_beta   90.00
_cell.angle_gamma   90.00
#
_symmetry.space_group_name_H-M   'P 1'
#
loop_
_entity.id
_entity.type
_entity.pdbx_description
1 polymer ?
#
loop_
_entity_poly.entity_id
_entity_poly.type
_entity_poly.pdbx_seq_one_letter_code
_entity_poly.pdbx_strand_id
1 'polypeptide(L)'
;MAISTLRSAFCGSCLAARPSRLSLAVVLACASAGAAAQTADAFFGGSGLLVVSRSVYDNRSGNVTPGMSLPPDCNSVQASCPTGGAPYDGTYPAVWNNVLYDPSFGITSRIFLDAITPGGQLVRTLEVPNSTHPGNGHDQLEVRTRSQSVE
;
A
#
# COMPACT_ATOMS: atom_id res chain seq x y z
N MET A 1 16.88 46.86 6.12
CA MET A 1 17.03 47.77 7.27
C MET A 1 15.63 48.17 7.70
N ALA A 2 15.31 47.96 8.98
CA ALA A 2 13.98 47.92 9.57
C ALA A 2 13.39 49.33 9.87
N ILE A 3 12.12 49.33 10.31
CA ILE A 3 11.38 50.28 11.18
C ILE A 3 9.97 50.46 10.59
N SER A 4 8.93 49.75 11.02
CA SER A 4 8.20 49.78 12.31
C SER A 4 7.22 50.96 12.47
N THR A 5 6.04 50.59 12.97
CA THR A 5 5.15 51.30 13.90
C THR A 5 3.95 52.13 13.36
N LEU A 6 2.76 51.53 13.59
CA LEU A 6 1.45 52.06 13.98
C LEU A 6 1.04 53.52 13.66
N ARG A 7 -0.24 53.66 13.24
CA ARG A 7 -1.18 54.54 13.98
C ARG A 7 -2.65 54.16 13.77
N SER A 8 -3.35 54.22 14.90
CA SER A 8 -4.73 53.85 15.17
C SER A 8 -5.68 55.04 15.00
N ALA A 9 -6.95 54.70 14.85
CA ALA A 9 -8.16 55.43 15.26
C ALA A 9 -8.50 56.76 14.58
N PHE A 10 -9.63 56.75 13.87
CA PHE A 10 -10.67 57.74 14.14
C PHE A 10 -12.04 57.06 14.30
N CYS A 11 -12.62 57.38 15.45
CA CYS A 11 -13.93 57.05 15.97
C CYS A 11 -14.90 58.18 15.61
N GLY A 12 -16.20 57.87 15.51
CA GLY A 12 -17.31 58.82 15.43
C GLY A 12 -18.16 58.57 14.19
N SER A 13 -19.44 58.19 14.30
CA SER A 13 -20.43 58.78 15.18
C SER A 13 -21.49 57.78 15.63
N CYS A 14 -21.81 57.87 16.91
CA CYS A 14 -22.90 57.18 17.58
C CYS A 14 -24.26 57.55 16.97
N LEU A 15 -24.96 56.56 16.40
CA LEU A 15 -26.40 56.66 16.19
C LEU A 15 -27.12 56.01 17.37
N ALA A 16 -27.84 56.85 18.11
CA ALA A 16 -28.67 56.48 19.24
C ALA A 16 -29.81 55.54 18.79
N ALA A 17 -29.80 54.29 19.27
CA ALA A 17 -30.89 53.33 19.05
C ALA A 17 -31.68 53.12 20.35
N ARG A 18 -32.94 53.57 20.35
CA ARG A 18 -33.95 53.25 21.38
C ARG A 18 -34.31 51.76 21.33
N PRO A 19 -34.56 51.09 22.47
CA PRO A 19 -34.81 49.65 22.49
C PRO A 19 -36.28 49.37 22.18
N SER A 20 -36.55 48.75 21.03
CA SER A 20 -37.84 48.09 20.77
C SER A 20 -37.60 46.60 20.65
N ARG A 21 -38.19 45.86 21.59
CA ARG A 21 -38.23 44.40 21.64
C ARG A 21 -39.14 43.93 20.52
N LEU A 22 -38.62 43.17 19.57
CA LEU A 22 -39.25 42.05 18.87
C LEU A 22 -38.47 41.79 17.57
N SER A 23 -38.04 40.55 17.38
CA SER A 23 -37.80 39.83 16.11
C SER A 23 -36.68 38.81 16.37
N LEU A 24 -37.01 37.63 16.91
CA LEU A 24 -37.46 36.46 16.13
C LEU A 24 -36.31 35.87 15.28
N ALA A 25 -35.76 34.77 15.78
CA ALA A 25 -35.25 33.62 15.04
C ALA A 25 -34.38 33.86 13.79
N VAL A 26 -33.10 34.12 13.99
CA VAL A 26 -32.02 33.85 13.01
C VAL A 26 -30.81 33.51 13.89
N VAL A 27 -30.26 32.31 13.95
CA VAL A 27 -29.45 31.62 12.93
C VAL A 27 -29.33 30.16 13.39
N LEU A 28 -30.00 29.22 12.70
CA LEU A 28 -29.66 27.79 12.79
C LEU A 28 -29.73 27.20 11.37
N ALA A 29 -28.84 27.66 10.51
CA ALA A 29 -28.64 27.10 9.19
C ALA A 29 -27.13 27.00 8.95
N CYS A 30 -26.72 25.87 8.37
CA CYS A 30 -25.34 25.50 7.98
C CYS A 30 -24.53 24.70 9.01
N ALA A 31 -25.02 23.53 9.39
CA ALA A 31 -24.19 22.43 9.87
C ALA A 31 -24.45 21.16 9.02
N SER A 32 -24.28 21.28 7.71
CA SER A 32 -24.24 20.14 6.78
C SER A 32 -23.17 20.38 5.73
N ALA A 33 -21.95 20.66 6.17
CA ALA A 33 -20.77 20.68 5.32
C ALA A 33 -19.96 19.41 5.57
N GLY A 34 -20.01 18.50 4.60
CA GLY A 34 -18.94 17.52 4.38
C GLY A 34 -19.16 16.11 4.91
N ALA A 35 -20.20 15.40 4.44
CA ALA A 35 -19.97 13.98 4.17
C ALA A 35 -19.08 13.93 2.92
N ALA A 36 -17.75 13.86 3.10
CA ALA A 36 -16.85 13.57 2.00
C ALA A 36 -17.24 12.19 1.45
N ALA A 37 -17.90 12.16 0.30
CA ALA A 37 -17.98 10.94 -0.48
C ALA A 37 -16.53 10.55 -0.75
N GLN A 38 -16.09 9.45 -0.15
CA GLN A 38 -14.85 8.81 -0.54
C GLN A 38 -14.99 8.58 -2.03
N THR A 39 -14.22 9.31 -2.83
CA THR A 39 -14.06 9.00 -4.25
C THR A 39 -13.54 7.58 -4.28
N ALA A 40 -14.44 6.63 -4.47
CA ALA A 40 -14.08 5.26 -4.71
C ALA A 40 -13.02 5.31 -5.80
N ASP A 41 -11.84 4.80 -5.46
CA ASP A 41 -10.62 5.00 -6.23
C ASP A 41 -10.93 4.82 -7.72
N ALA A 42 -10.67 5.85 -8.52
CA ALA A 42 -11.08 5.89 -9.92
C ALA A 42 -10.51 4.68 -10.70
N PHE A 43 -9.38 4.13 -10.24
CA PHE A 43 -8.81 2.94 -10.83
C PHE A 43 -9.68 1.71 -10.60
N PHE A 44 -10.39 1.57 -9.49
CA PHE A 44 -11.26 0.40 -9.23
C PHE A 44 -12.75 0.66 -9.52
N GLY A 45 -13.08 1.80 -10.12
CA GLY A 45 -14.36 1.99 -10.83
C GLY A 45 -15.59 2.21 -9.96
N GLY A 46 -15.45 2.55 -8.68
CA GLY A 46 -16.59 2.90 -7.83
C GLY A 46 -17.01 1.81 -6.84
N SER A 47 -18.10 2.08 -6.12
CA SER A 47 -18.79 1.07 -5.31
C SER A 47 -19.40 -0.01 -6.21
N GLY A 48 -19.34 -1.28 -5.77
CA GLY A 48 -19.96 -2.41 -6.45
C GLY A 48 -19.00 -3.41 -7.12
N LEU A 49 -17.69 -3.13 -7.16
CA LEU A 49 -16.66 -4.11 -7.51
C LEU A 49 -15.94 -4.62 -6.25
N LEU A 50 -15.51 -5.88 -6.29
CA LEU A 50 -14.66 -6.47 -5.26
C LEU A 50 -13.20 -6.30 -5.70
N VAL A 51 -12.35 -5.87 -4.76
CA VAL A 51 -10.90 -5.83 -4.99
C VAL A 51 -10.29 -7.09 -4.39
N VAL A 52 -9.66 -7.90 -5.23
CA VAL A 52 -9.00 -9.15 -4.83
C VAL A 52 -7.50 -9.01 -5.05
N SER A 53 -6.73 -9.31 -4.00
CA SER A 53 -5.28 -9.42 -4.12
C SER A 53 -4.90 -10.82 -4.58
N ARG A 54 -4.08 -10.91 -5.62
CA ARG A 54 -3.47 -12.15 -6.10
C ARG A 54 -1.95 -12.06 -6.10
N SER A 55 -1.32 -13.18 -5.78
CA SER A 55 0.09 -13.44 -6.05
C SER A 55 0.18 -14.82 -6.68
N VAL A 56 1.09 -14.98 -7.66
CA VAL A 56 1.23 -16.24 -8.40
C VAL A 56 2.71 -16.62 -8.39
N TYR A 57 2.99 -17.81 -7.90
CA TYR A 57 4.28 -18.46 -8.10
C TYR A 57 4.37 -18.92 -9.56
N ASP A 58 5.34 -18.40 -10.29
CA ASP A 58 5.48 -18.59 -11.75
C ASP A 58 6.04 -19.97 -12.15
N ASN A 59 6.42 -20.81 -11.19
CA ASN A 59 6.92 -22.17 -11.40
C ASN A 59 8.11 -22.26 -12.38
N ARG A 60 8.98 -21.24 -12.36
CA ARG A 60 10.13 -21.18 -13.24
C ARG A 60 11.35 -21.79 -12.57
N SER A 61 11.90 -22.86 -13.15
CA SER A 61 13.11 -23.53 -12.66
C SER A 61 14.27 -22.57 -12.42
N GLY A 62 14.43 -21.55 -13.29
CA GLY A 62 15.46 -20.53 -13.16
C GLY A 62 15.34 -19.57 -11.97
N ASN A 63 14.27 -19.63 -11.17
CA ASN A 63 14.15 -18.82 -9.95
C ASN A 63 15.16 -19.22 -8.87
N VAL A 64 15.57 -20.50 -8.86
CA VAL A 64 16.62 -21.03 -7.99
C VAL A 64 17.47 -21.96 -8.82
N THR A 65 18.78 -21.76 -8.83
CA THR A 65 19.69 -22.69 -9.52
C THR A 65 20.28 -23.64 -8.48
N PRO A 66 20.32 -24.96 -8.73
CA PRO A 66 21.00 -25.88 -7.83
C PRO A 66 22.45 -25.45 -7.56
N GLY A 67 22.88 -25.50 -6.30
CA GLY A 67 24.17 -25.01 -5.83
C GLY A 67 24.23 -23.50 -5.55
N MET A 68 23.16 -22.74 -5.80
CA MET A 68 23.06 -21.33 -5.42
C MET A 68 23.12 -21.17 -3.89
N SER A 69 23.87 -20.19 -3.37
CA SER A 69 23.83 -19.82 -1.95
C SER A 69 22.45 -19.28 -1.56
N LEU A 70 21.87 -19.82 -0.48
CA LEU A 70 20.59 -19.38 0.09
C LEU A 70 20.82 -18.91 1.54
N PRO A 71 20.26 -17.75 1.97
CA PRO A 71 19.54 -16.75 1.17
C PRO A 71 20.41 -16.10 0.07
N PRO A 72 19.82 -15.43 -0.93
CA PRO A 72 20.58 -14.63 -1.90
C PRO A 72 21.51 -13.65 -1.19
N ASP A 73 22.71 -13.45 -1.74
CA ASP A 73 23.79 -12.61 -1.18
C ASP A 73 24.40 -13.08 0.16
N CYS A 74 24.01 -14.27 0.65
CA CYS A 74 24.66 -14.87 1.81
C CYS A 74 26.08 -15.32 1.41
N ASN A 75 27.10 -14.59 1.88
CA ASN A 75 28.49 -14.95 1.64
C ASN A 75 28.92 -16.09 2.58
N SER A 76 29.67 -17.06 2.07
CA SER A 76 30.15 -18.21 2.85
C SER A 76 31.12 -17.85 3.99
N VAL A 77 31.42 -16.57 4.18
CA VAL A 77 32.28 -16.05 5.27
C VAL A 77 31.44 -15.60 6.47
N GLN A 78 30.14 -15.36 6.29
CA GLN A 78 29.20 -15.10 7.38
C GLN A 78 28.79 -16.42 8.04
N ALA A 79 28.95 -16.48 9.36
CA ALA A 79 28.67 -17.66 10.19
C ALA A 79 27.22 -18.17 10.13
N SER A 80 26.31 -17.44 9.48
CA SER A 80 24.88 -17.77 9.36
C SER A 80 24.48 -18.28 7.98
N CYS A 81 25.42 -18.43 7.04
CA CYS A 81 25.13 -18.93 5.71
C CYS A 81 25.21 -20.46 5.66
N PRO A 82 24.11 -21.15 5.29
CA PRO A 82 24.09 -22.59 5.07
C PRO A 82 25.20 -23.05 4.11
N THR A 83 25.84 -24.17 4.42
CA THR A 83 26.84 -24.80 3.54
C THR A 83 26.13 -25.78 2.59
N GLY A 84 26.47 -25.77 1.30
CA GLY A 84 25.98 -26.75 0.32
C GLY A 84 25.08 -26.21 -0.79
N GLY A 85 24.60 -24.97 -0.67
CA GLY A 85 23.74 -24.34 -1.67
C GLY A 85 22.37 -25.01 -1.83
N ALA A 86 21.52 -24.47 -2.71
CA ALA A 86 20.19 -24.98 -2.98
C ALA A 86 20.25 -26.39 -3.63
N PRO A 87 19.66 -27.44 -3.06
CA PRO A 87 19.58 -28.75 -3.72
C PRO A 87 18.52 -28.81 -4.84
N TYR A 88 17.46 -28.00 -4.77
CA TYR A 88 16.34 -28.03 -5.71
C TYR A 88 16.23 -26.72 -6.47
N ASP A 89 15.85 -26.81 -7.74
CA ASP A 89 15.60 -25.65 -8.57
C ASP A 89 14.23 -25.01 -8.27
N GLY A 90 13.86 -23.98 -9.04
CA GLY A 90 12.58 -23.29 -8.94
C GLY A 90 11.38 -24.06 -9.50
N THR A 91 11.38 -25.39 -9.52
CA THR A 91 10.25 -26.19 -10.02
C THR A 91 9.34 -26.68 -8.88
N TYR A 92 8.05 -26.38 -8.96
CA TYR A 92 6.99 -26.88 -8.09
C TYR A 92 6.79 -28.40 -8.27
N PRO A 93 6.55 -29.17 -7.20
CA PRO A 93 6.50 -28.75 -5.80
C PRO A 93 7.86 -28.78 -5.09
N ALA A 94 8.90 -29.35 -5.72
CA ALA A 94 10.17 -29.69 -5.07
C ALA A 94 10.96 -28.47 -4.57
N VAL A 95 10.78 -27.29 -5.19
CA VAL A 95 11.39 -26.01 -4.76
C VAL A 95 11.25 -25.75 -3.25
N TRP A 96 10.15 -26.17 -2.64
CA TRP A 96 9.86 -25.93 -1.22
C TRP A 96 10.72 -26.77 -0.27
N ASN A 97 11.36 -27.83 -0.76
CA ASN A 97 12.29 -28.66 0.01
C ASN A 97 13.64 -27.97 0.25
N ASN A 98 13.90 -26.81 -0.38
CA ASN A 98 15.05 -25.97 -0.04
C ASN A 98 14.99 -25.43 1.41
N VAL A 99 13.85 -25.57 2.10
CA VAL A 99 13.69 -25.29 3.54
C VAL A 99 14.66 -26.06 4.44
N LEU A 100 15.11 -27.24 3.99
CA LEU A 100 16.08 -28.06 4.71
C LEU A 100 17.48 -27.42 4.75
N TYR A 101 17.74 -26.48 3.84
CA TYR A 101 19.02 -25.77 3.73
C TYR A 101 18.88 -24.34 4.23
N ASP A 102 17.81 -23.63 3.87
CA ASP A 102 17.45 -22.32 4.41
C ASP A 102 16.08 -22.41 5.10
N PRO A 103 16.02 -22.46 6.44
CA PRO A 103 14.74 -22.51 7.17
C PRO A 103 13.84 -21.30 6.93
N SER A 104 14.38 -20.18 6.44
CA SER A 104 13.63 -18.98 6.07
C SER A 104 13.29 -18.93 4.57
N PHE A 105 13.55 -20.01 3.83
CA PHE A 105 13.40 -20.07 2.39
C PHE A 105 11.99 -19.67 1.96
N GLY A 106 11.94 -18.82 0.95
CA GLY A 106 10.70 -18.46 0.29
C GLY A 106 10.96 -17.74 -1.02
N ILE A 107 10.01 -17.87 -1.94
CA ILE A 107 10.05 -17.21 -3.24
C ILE A 107 9.20 -15.95 -3.19
N THR A 108 9.76 -14.86 -3.68
CA THR A 108 9.05 -13.59 -3.81
C THR A 108 8.25 -13.56 -5.11
N SER A 109 7.00 -13.12 -5.03
CA SER A 109 6.05 -13.01 -6.14
C SER A 109 5.46 -11.60 -6.19
N ARG A 110 5.12 -11.16 -7.40
CA ARG A 110 4.43 -9.88 -7.61
C ARG A 110 3.01 -9.93 -7.04
N ILE A 111 2.51 -8.76 -6.65
CA ILE A 111 1.13 -8.57 -6.19
C ILE A 111 0.34 -7.93 -7.33
N PHE A 112 -0.83 -8.47 -7.60
CA PHE A 112 -1.81 -7.82 -8.46
C PHE A 112 -3.11 -7.58 -7.68
N LEU A 113 -3.73 -6.43 -7.92
CA LEU A 113 -5.05 -6.10 -7.41
C LEU A 113 -6.04 -6.17 -8.56
N ASP A 114 -6.96 -7.12 -8.48
CA ASP A 114 -8.00 -7.31 -9.47
C ASP A 114 -9.30 -6.68 -9.00
N ALA A 115 -9.91 -5.85 -9.84
CA ALA A 115 -11.30 -5.49 -9.68
C ALA A 115 -12.14 -6.57 -10.37
N ILE A 116 -13.00 -7.24 -9.61
CA ILE A 116 -13.92 -8.25 -10.12
C ILE A 116 -15.36 -7.84 -9.83
N THR A 117 -16.30 -8.25 -10.68
CA THR A 117 -17.72 -8.14 -10.37
C THR A 117 -18.09 -9.09 -9.22
N PRO A 118 -19.20 -8.85 -8.49
CA PRO A 118 -19.67 -9.80 -7.49
C PRO A 118 -19.97 -11.20 -8.06
N GLY A 119 -20.22 -11.31 -9.37
CA GLY A 119 -20.36 -12.58 -10.09
C GLY A 119 -19.04 -13.24 -10.52
N GLY A 120 -17.89 -12.69 -10.11
CA GLY A 120 -16.56 -13.26 -10.35
C GLY A 120 -15.90 -12.91 -11.69
N GLN A 121 -16.47 -12.00 -12.47
CA GLN A 121 -15.86 -11.59 -13.75
C GLN A 121 -14.75 -10.56 -13.52
N LEU A 122 -13.57 -10.79 -14.11
CA LEU A 122 -12.47 -9.83 -14.06
C LEU A 122 -12.78 -8.59 -14.90
N VAL A 123 -12.69 -7.42 -14.28
CA VAL A 123 -12.90 -6.13 -14.95
C VAL A 123 -11.57 -5.48 -15.32
N ARG A 124 -10.61 -5.50 -14.39
CA ARG A 124 -9.28 -4.88 -14.55
C ARG A 124 -8.30 -5.39 -13.51
N THR A 125 -7.02 -5.22 -13.80
CA THR A 125 -5.91 -5.62 -12.93
C THR A 125 -4.92 -4.47 -12.78
N LEU A 126 -4.47 -4.22 -11.56
CA LEU A 126 -3.36 -3.33 -11.23
C LEU A 126 -2.17 -4.18 -10.79
N GLU A 127 -1.04 -4.09 -11.47
CA GLU A 127 0.23 -4.57 -10.90
C GLU A 127 0.69 -3.58 -9.84
N VAL A 128 0.95 -4.07 -8.64
CA VAL A 128 1.49 -3.26 -7.55
C VAL A 128 2.99 -3.01 -7.81
N PRO A 129 3.49 -1.78 -7.62
CA PRO A 129 4.91 -1.47 -7.76
C PRO A 129 5.82 -2.44 -7.00
N ASN A 130 6.87 -2.89 -7.67
CA ASN A 130 7.81 -3.90 -7.16
C ASN A 130 9.23 -3.60 -7.65
N SER A 131 10.20 -4.43 -7.29
CA SER A 131 11.61 -4.21 -7.65
C SER A 131 11.90 -4.23 -9.15
N THR A 132 11.09 -4.93 -9.95
CA THR A 132 11.23 -4.99 -11.42
C THR A 132 10.50 -3.87 -12.15
N HIS A 133 9.43 -3.34 -11.54
CA HIS A 133 8.68 -2.17 -12.02
C HIS A 133 8.51 -1.17 -10.89
N PRO A 134 9.55 -0.38 -10.59
CA PRO A 134 9.48 0.62 -9.55
C PRO A 134 8.39 1.65 -9.89
N GLY A 135 7.60 2.02 -8.89
CA GLY A 135 6.74 3.20 -9.01
C GLY A 135 7.58 4.48 -9.10
N ASN A 136 6.91 5.63 -9.10
CA ASN A 136 7.56 6.95 -9.13
C ASN A 136 8.28 7.30 -7.79
N GLY A 137 9.22 6.45 -7.34
CA GLY A 137 10.02 6.66 -6.13
C GLY A 137 9.35 6.30 -4.80
N HIS A 138 8.28 5.48 -4.83
CA HIS A 138 7.54 5.03 -3.65
C HIS A 138 7.94 3.62 -3.19
N ASP A 139 7.41 3.19 -2.04
CA ASP A 139 7.57 1.85 -1.46
C ASP A 139 7.26 0.75 -2.48
N GLN A 140 8.08 -0.30 -2.48
CA GLN A 140 7.91 -1.48 -3.31
C GLN A 140 7.29 -2.60 -2.47
N LEU A 141 6.27 -3.27 -3.01
CA LEU A 141 5.52 -4.30 -2.30
C LEU A 141 5.60 -5.63 -3.05
N GLU A 142 5.98 -6.68 -2.32
CA GLU A 142 6.08 -8.02 -2.86
C GLU A 142 5.57 -9.04 -1.83
N VAL A 143 5.03 -10.17 -2.29
CA VAL A 143 4.60 -11.27 -1.41
C VAL A 143 5.66 -12.36 -1.40
N ARG A 144 6.08 -12.80 -0.21
CA ARG A 144 6.98 -13.95 -0.06
C ARG A 144 6.19 -15.18 0.37
N THR A 145 6.12 -16.19 -0.49
CA THR A 145 5.62 -17.51 -0.13
C THR A 145 6.76 -18.29 0.51
N ARG A 146 6.61 -18.66 1.78
CA ARG A 146 7.64 -19.38 2.55
C ARG A 146 7.28 -20.85 2.70
N SER A 147 8.28 -21.71 2.71
CA SER A 147 8.13 -23.07 3.22
C SER A 147 8.06 -23.02 4.74
N GLN A 148 7.04 -23.62 5.35
CA GLN A 148 7.02 -23.86 6.80
C GLN A 148 7.12 -25.36 7.03
N SER A 149 8.15 -25.79 7.75
CA SER A 149 8.22 -27.13 8.30
C SER A 149 7.17 -27.20 9.42
N VAL A 150 6.19 -28.11 9.30
CA VAL A 150 5.35 -28.47 10.44
C VAL A 150 6.20 -29.42 11.30
N GLU A 151 6.69 -28.94 12.43
CA GLU A 151 7.35 -29.76 13.45
C GLU A 151 6.38 -30.73 14.12
#